data_AF-A0A5K3FZM8-F1
#
_entry.id   AF-A0A5K3FZM8-F1
#
_cell.length_a   1.000
_cell.length_b   1.000
_cell.length_c   1.000
_cell.angle_alpha   90.00
_cell.angle_beta   90.00
_cell.angle_gamma   90.00
#
_symmetry.space_group_name_H-M   'P 1'
#
loop_
_entity.id
_entity.type
_entity.pdbx_description
1 polymer ?
#
loop_
_entity_poly.entity_id
_entity_poly.type
_entity_poly.pdbx_seq_one_letter_code
_entity_poly.pdbx_strand_id
1 'polypeptide(L)'
;MALPKWIIQKENTMLVVGVYAIVFMLMLPLVVGLWWSNSMKYSNTKVLLVTVRLFCGSFMYNPFMAMPRLIKLLSSAYEFNSQFNKEIICRPSDNVELPPLISQIPMFTIFKRAIVGAPYAIKARALIYAHMLRLDLPPKSLSVDKQYIIAQCPRLLEEMINSLLVVLSMTTEDRGSRKKMPQVMATIENCMHLTPMLVQALSPISASTPLLQLPHIGTTQLRQIAYAQRNLKTVRQIARLPDDKRRVVLSGLSEEQYRDVVSVLAAMPLVEIACRCEVSWA
;
A
#
# COMPACT_ATOMS: atom_id res chain seq x y z
N MET A 1 -11.70 -13.06 -52.16
CA MET A 1 -11.03 -13.53 -50.93
C MET A 1 -9.56 -13.77 -51.25
N ALA A 2 -8.65 -13.03 -50.61
CA ALA A 2 -7.20 -13.08 -50.86
C ALA A 2 -6.49 -14.23 -50.12
N LEU A 3 -7.11 -15.41 -50.04
CA LEU A 3 -6.53 -16.60 -49.41
C LEU A 3 -5.76 -17.42 -50.47
N PRO A 4 -4.56 -17.92 -50.15
CA PRO A 4 -3.76 -18.71 -51.09
C PRO A 4 -4.51 -19.98 -51.52
N LYS A 5 -4.48 -20.26 -52.83
CA LYS A 5 -5.27 -21.34 -53.45
C LYS A 5 -4.94 -22.75 -52.92
N TRP A 6 -3.76 -22.97 -52.32
CA TRP A 6 -3.39 -24.28 -51.76
C TRP A 6 -4.33 -24.72 -50.63
N ILE A 7 -4.79 -23.79 -49.79
CA ILE A 7 -5.62 -24.10 -48.61
C ILE A 7 -6.98 -24.67 -49.02
N ILE A 8 -7.44 -24.34 -50.23
CA ILE A 8 -8.79 -24.62 -50.74
C ILE A 8 -8.78 -25.84 -51.71
N GLN A 9 -7.61 -26.40 -52.02
CA GLN A 9 -7.53 -27.63 -52.82
C GLN A 9 -8.10 -28.82 -52.03
N LYS A 10 -8.94 -29.64 -52.69
CA LYS A 10 -9.67 -30.79 -52.10
C LYS A 10 -8.78 -31.74 -51.29
N GLU A 11 -7.51 -31.86 -51.68
CA GLU A 11 -6.53 -32.74 -51.05
C GLU A 11 -6.10 -32.26 -49.66
N ASN A 12 -5.97 -30.94 -49.45
CA ASN A 12 -5.55 -30.36 -48.17
C ASN A 12 -6.72 -30.03 -47.25
N THR A 13 -7.96 -30.07 -47.76
CA THR A 13 -9.15 -29.68 -46.99
C THR A 13 -9.37 -30.56 -45.75
N MET A 14 -9.19 -31.89 -45.83
CA MET A 14 -9.32 -32.77 -44.66
C MET A 14 -8.26 -32.48 -43.59
N LEU A 15 -7.02 -32.19 -44.00
CA LEU A 15 -5.92 -31.87 -43.09
C LEU A 15 -6.19 -30.53 -42.37
N VAL A 16 -6.61 -29.50 -43.12
CA VAL A 16 -7.00 -28.20 -42.56
C VAL A 16 -8.14 -28.38 -41.55
N VAL A 17 -9.22 -29.09 -41.91
CA VAL A 17 -10.35 -29.35 -41.00
C VAL A 17 -9.91 -30.13 -39.75
N GLY A 18 -9.04 -31.13 -39.90
CA GLY A 18 -8.49 -31.89 -38.77
C GLY A 18 -7.68 -31.01 -37.81
N VAL A 19 -6.83 -30.12 -38.33
CA VAL A 19 -6.08 -29.15 -37.51
C VAL A 19 -7.04 -28.19 -36.80
N TYR A 20 -8.05 -27.67 -37.49
CA TYR A 20 -9.08 -26.84 -36.86
C TYR A 20 -9.81 -27.59 -35.74
N ALA A 21 -10.18 -28.85 -35.95
CA ALA A 21 -10.81 -29.67 -34.92
C ALA A 21 -9.90 -29.82 -33.69
N ILE A 22 -8.61 -30.10 -33.87
CA ILE A 22 -7.64 -30.19 -32.75
C ILE A 22 -7.49 -28.86 -32.02
N VAL A 23 -7.38 -27.76 -32.76
CA VAL A 23 -7.21 -26.42 -32.16
C VAL A 23 -8.42 -26.04 -31.32
N PHE A 24 -9.63 -26.27 -31.83
CA PHE A 24 -10.86 -25.88 -31.12
C PHE A 24 -11.29 -26.87 -30.04
N MET A 25 -11.04 -28.17 -30.21
CA MET A 25 -11.49 -29.20 -29.24
C MET A 25 -10.46 -29.47 -28.14
N LEU A 26 -9.16 -29.24 -28.39
CA LEU A 26 -8.11 -29.55 -27.41
C LEU A 26 -7.36 -28.28 -26.98
N MET A 27 -6.77 -27.53 -27.91
CA MET A 27 -5.95 -26.36 -27.55
C MET A 27 -6.77 -25.28 -26.85
N LEU A 28 -7.94 -24.93 -27.38
CA LEU A 28 -8.76 -23.87 -26.82
C LEU A 28 -9.25 -24.20 -25.40
N PRO A 29 -9.81 -25.40 -25.10
CA PRO A 29 -10.19 -25.75 -23.73
C PRO A 29 -9.02 -25.79 -22.75
N LEU A 30 -7.83 -26.23 -23.18
CA LEU A 30 -6.64 -26.27 -22.32
C LEU A 30 -6.15 -24.86 -21.97
N VAL A 31 -6.02 -23.98 -22.95
CA VAL A 31 -5.56 -22.60 -22.74
C VAL A 31 -6.57 -21.84 -21.87
N VAL A 32 -7.86 -21.95 -22.17
CA VAL A 32 -8.92 -21.31 -21.37
C VAL A 32 -8.96 -21.89 -19.96
N GLY A 33 -8.81 -23.21 -19.80
CA GLY A 33 -8.77 -23.87 -18.50
C GLY A 33 -7.59 -23.43 -17.64
N LEU A 34 -6.39 -23.35 -18.22
CA LEU A 34 -5.19 -22.85 -17.54
C LEU A 34 -5.32 -21.37 -17.17
N TRP A 35 -5.82 -20.54 -18.08
CA TRP A 35 -6.05 -19.12 -17.84
C TRP A 35 -7.09 -18.90 -16.73
N TRP A 36 -8.23 -19.58 -16.80
CA TRP A 36 -9.30 -19.50 -15.81
C TRP A 36 -8.82 -19.96 -14.43
N SER A 37 -8.13 -21.10 -14.36
CA SER A 37 -7.54 -21.60 -13.10
C SER A 37 -6.54 -20.61 -12.51
N ASN A 38 -5.74 -19.94 -13.34
CA ASN A 38 -4.81 -18.93 -12.86
C ASN A 38 -5.53 -17.65 -12.42
N SER A 39 -6.58 -17.24 -13.13
CA SER A 39 -7.37 -16.04 -12.82
C SER A 39 -8.20 -16.20 -11.54
N MET A 40 -8.76 -17.38 -11.28
CA MET A 40 -9.58 -17.66 -10.08
C MET A 40 -8.82 -17.55 -8.75
N LYS A 41 -7.48 -17.52 -8.77
CA LYS A 41 -6.66 -17.43 -7.55
C LYS A 41 -6.60 -16.01 -6.98
N TYR A 42 -7.03 -15.02 -7.75
CA TYR A 42 -6.92 -13.62 -7.41
C TYR A 42 -8.29 -12.96 -7.20
N SER A 43 -8.33 -11.95 -6.33
CA SER A 43 -9.46 -11.04 -6.20
C SER A 43 -9.50 -10.04 -7.36
N ASN A 44 -10.53 -9.19 -7.39
CA ASN A 44 -10.68 -8.14 -8.40
C ASN A 44 -9.50 -7.14 -8.41
N THR A 45 -8.87 -6.90 -7.26
CA THR A 45 -7.66 -6.06 -7.10
C THR A 45 -6.36 -6.82 -7.41
N LYS A 46 -6.46 -8.02 -8.01
CA LYS A 46 -5.35 -8.93 -8.32
C LYS A 46 -4.58 -9.41 -7.08
N VAL A 47 -5.19 -9.41 -5.89
CA VAL A 47 -4.59 -9.90 -4.64
C VAL A 47 -4.90 -11.40 -4.48
N LEU A 48 -3.98 -12.19 -3.93
CA LEU A 48 -4.20 -13.62 -3.74
C LEU A 48 -5.38 -13.85 -2.79
N LEU A 49 -6.30 -14.75 -3.14
CA LEU A 49 -7.46 -15.06 -2.28
C LEU A 49 -7.05 -15.57 -0.89
N VAL A 50 -5.88 -16.17 -0.75
CA VAL A 50 -5.34 -16.60 0.56
C VAL A 50 -5.00 -15.38 1.44
N THR A 51 -4.48 -14.30 0.86
CA THR A 51 -4.26 -13.03 1.55
C THR A 51 -5.58 -12.36 1.92
N VAL A 52 -6.57 -12.37 1.02
CA VAL A 52 -7.92 -11.83 1.31
C VAL A 52 -8.54 -12.57 2.50
N ARG A 53 -8.46 -13.90 2.54
CA ARG A 53 -8.93 -14.71 3.67
C ARG A 53 -8.20 -14.37 4.98
N LEU A 54 -6.88 -14.15 4.92
CA LEU A 54 -6.09 -13.71 6.07
C LEU A 54 -6.59 -12.36 6.59
N PHE A 55 -6.83 -11.39 5.71
CA PHE A 55 -7.36 -10.07 6.08
C PHE A 55 -8.76 -10.18 6.69
N CYS A 56 -9.73 -10.76 5.98
CA CYS A 56 -11.09 -10.96 6.49
C CYS A 56 -11.10 -11.68 7.84
N GLY A 57 -10.38 -12.80 7.96
CA GLY A 57 -10.28 -13.55 9.22
C GLY A 57 -9.71 -12.71 10.38
N SER A 58 -8.67 -11.93 10.10
CA SER A 58 -8.05 -11.06 11.10
C SER A 58 -8.99 -9.93 11.56
N PHE A 59 -9.74 -9.32 10.64
CA PHE A 59 -10.69 -8.25 10.93
C PHE A 59 -11.95 -8.74 11.64
N MET A 60 -12.45 -9.94 11.32
CA MET A 60 -13.58 -10.55 12.03
C MET A 60 -13.22 -10.82 13.51
N TYR A 61 -12.01 -11.30 13.77
CA TYR A 61 -11.56 -11.60 15.13
C TYR A 61 -11.17 -10.33 15.91
N ASN A 62 -10.52 -9.36 15.26
CA ASN A 62 -10.12 -8.08 15.85
C ASN A 62 -10.69 -6.91 15.03
N PRO A 63 -11.94 -6.47 15.29
CA PRO A 63 -12.59 -5.41 14.50
C PRO A 63 -11.90 -4.05 14.64
N PHE A 64 -11.22 -3.79 15.76
CA PHE A 64 -10.39 -2.60 15.95
C PHE A 64 -8.90 -2.92 15.76
N MET A 65 -8.27 -2.30 14.77
CA MET A 65 -6.82 -2.34 14.59
C MET A 65 -6.23 -0.94 14.45
N ALA A 66 -5.36 -0.58 15.40
CA ALA A 66 -4.51 0.60 15.30
C ALA A 66 -3.43 0.41 14.21
N MET A 67 -2.89 1.52 13.71
CA MET A 67 -1.90 1.57 12.64
C MET A 67 -0.74 0.55 12.76
N PRO A 68 -0.07 0.38 13.90
CA PRO A 68 1.05 -0.57 13.96
C PRO A 68 0.62 -2.02 13.77
N ARG A 69 -0.61 -2.36 14.17
CA ARG A 69 -1.20 -3.69 13.97
C ARG A 69 -1.64 -3.88 12.53
N LEU A 70 -2.17 -2.85 11.89
CA LEU A 70 -2.48 -2.86 10.46
C LEU A 70 -1.22 -3.08 9.61
N ILE A 71 -0.13 -2.36 9.90
CA ILE A 71 1.16 -2.57 9.22
C ILE A 71 1.65 -4.02 9.43
N LYS A 72 1.50 -4.58 10.64
CA LYS A 72 1.84 -5.99 10.91
C LYS A 72 1.02 -6.95 10.04
N LEU A 73 -0.29 -6.73 9.94
CA LEU A 73 -1.19 -7.55 9.14
C LEU A 73 -0.87 -7.42 7.65
N LEU A 74 -0.69 -6.20 7.15
CA LEU A 74 -0.25 -5.91 5.78
C LEU A 74 1.04 -6.65 5.43
N SER A 75 2.01 -6.65 6.35
CA SER A 75 3.30 -7.33 6.15
C SER A 75 3.18 -8.85 6.10
N SER A 76 2.07 -9.40 6.58
CA SER A 76 1.80 -10.84 6.60
C SER A 76 1.07 -11.33 5.34
N ALA A 77 0.88 -10.45 4.35
CA ALA A 77 0.34 -10.79 3.05
C ALA A 77 1.21 -11.85 2.34
N TYR A 78 0.56 -12.83 1.71
CA TYR A 78 1.26 -13.94 1.05
C TYR A 78 1.96 -13.53 -0.24
N GLU A 79 1.68 -12.33 -0.76
CA GLU A 79 2.40 -11.68 -1.85
C GLU A 79 3.89 -11.49 -1.53
N PHE A 80 4.23 -11.40 -0.24
CA PHE A 80 5.61 -11.28 0.23
C PHE A 80 6.25 -12.63 0.57
N ASN A 81 5.53 -13.74 0.38
CA ASN A 81 6.03 -15.08 0.64
C ASN A 81 6.53 -15.71 -0.67
N SER A 82 7.78 -16.17 -0.69
CA SER A 82 8.41 -16.83 -1.84
C SER A 82 7.70 -18.13 -2.28
N GLN A 83 6.95 -18.77 -1.38
CA GLN A 83 6.14 -19.95 -1.71
C GLN A 83 4.96 -19.63 -2.63
N PHE A 84 4.40 -18.43 -2.51
CA PHE A 84 3.22 -18.00 -3.27
C PHE A 84 3.61 -17.05 -4.42
N ASN A 85 4.75 -16.37 -4.29
CA ASN A 85 5.24 -15.41 -5.26
C ASN A 85 6.73 -15.61 -5.55
N LYS A 86 7.03 -16.10 -6.76
CA LYS A 86 8.40 -16.39 -7.21
C LYS A 86 9.26 -15.14 -7.43
N GLU A 87 8.66 -13.95 -7.50
CA GLU A 87 9.40 -12.69 -7.61
C GLU A 87 10.13 -12.34 -6.31
N ILE A 88 9.72 -12.94 -5.17
CA ILE A 88 10.37 -12.72 -3.88
C ILE A 88 11.62 -13.59 -3.77
N ILE A 89 12.76 -12.92 -3.61
CA ILE A 89 14.06 -13.56 -3.43
C ILE A 89 14.41 -13.58 -1.95
N CYS A 90 14.66 -14.78 -1.42
CA CYS A 90 15.23 -14.96 -0.08
C CYS A 90 16.74 -15.14 -0.21
N ARG A 91 17.51 -14.27 0.45
CA ARG A 91 18.98 -14.30 0.40
C ARG A 91 19.55 -14.66 1.77
N PRO A 92 20.64 -15.44 1.87
CA PRO A 92 21.32 -15.67 3.15
C PRO A 92 21.81 -14.37 3.81
N SER A 93 22.12 -13.34 3.01
CA SER A 93 22.50 -12.00 3.49
C SER A 93 21.42 -11.34 4.34
N ASP A 94 20.14 -11.70 4.14
CA ASP A 94 19.03 -11.15 4.92
C ASP A 94 19.20 -11.45 6.42
N ASN A 95 19.79 -12.58 6.78
CA ASN A 95 20.02 -12.97 8.17
C ASN A 95 21.06 -12.08 8.88
N VAL A 96 21.91 -11.39 8.11
CA VAL A 96 22.95 -10.50 8.63
C VAL A 96 22.49 -9.04 8.58
N GLU A 97 21.81 -8.64 7.50
CA GLU A 97 21.41 -7.24 7.27
C GLU A 97 20.12 -6.84 7.99
N LEU A 98 19.20 -7.80 8.23
CA LEU A 98 17.89 -7.52 8.82
C LEU A 98 17.94 -7.25 10.34
N PRO A 99 18.69 -8.00 11.17
CA PRO A 99 18.78 -7.73 12.61
C PRO A 99 19.20 -6.29 12.98
N PRO A 100 20.27 -5.70 12.41
CA PRO A 100 20.66 -4.33 12.74
C PRO A 100 19.62 -3.30 12.30
N LEU A 101 18.90 -3.56 11.19
CA LEU A 101 17.78 -2.72 10.76
C LEU A 101 16.63 -2.77 11.76
N ILE A 102 16.24 -3.96 12.22
CA ILE A 102 15.19 -4.16 13.21
C ILE A 102 15.49 -3.40 14.51
N SER A 103 16.75 -3.42 14.96
CA SER A 103 17.17 -2.69 16.16
C SER A 103 17.00 -1.17 16.06
N GLN A 104 17.05 -0.60 14.85
CA GLN A 104 16.85 0.84 14.63
C GLN A 104 15.36 1.25 14.64
N ILE A 105 14.45 0.29 14.45
CA ILE A 105 13.02 0.57 14.31
C ILE A 105 12.35 0.53 15.70
N PRO A 106 11.81 1.66 16.20
CA PRO A 106 11.25 1.73 17.55
C PRO A 106 10.11 0.72 17.79
N MET A 107 9.34 0.41 16.75
CA MET A 107 8.20 -0.52 16.86
C MET A 107 8.59 -1.94 17.28
N PHE A 108 9.83 -2.36 16.99
CA PHE A 108 10.34 -3.66 17.42
C PHE A 108 10.99 -3.60 18.81
N THR A 109 11.53 -2.45 19.21
CA THR A 109 12.34 -2.32 20.44
C THR A 109 11.56 -1.81 21.65
N ILE A 110 10.57 -0.93 21.46
CA ILE A 110 9.82 -0.27 22.55
C ILE A 110 9.17 -1.26 23.51
N PHE A 111 8.59 -2.35 22.98
CA PHE A 111 7.81 -3.26 23.81
C PHE A 111 8.60 -4.43 24.40
N LYS A 112 9.91 -4.57 24.10
CA LYS A 112 10.74 -5.75 24.47
C LYS A 112 10.01 -7.10 24.28
N ARG A 113 9.04 -7.17 23.38
CA ARG A 113 8.25 -8.37 23.09
C ARG A 113 8.97 -9.16 22.01
N ALA A 114 8.83 -10.48 22.08
CA ALA A 114 9.29 -11.35 21.00
C ALA A 114 8.73 -10.86 19.66
N ILE A 115 9.58 -10.86 18.63
CA ILE A 115 9.18 -10.49 17.28
C ILE A 115 8.33 -11.65 16.74
N VAL A 116 7.01 -11.48 16.76
CA VAL A 116 6.06 -12.51 16.33
C VAL A 116 5.72 -12.35 14.85
N GLY A 117 5.93 -13.41 14.08
CA GLY A 117 5.51 -13.54 12.68
C GLY A 117 6.34 -14.55 11.92
N ALA A 118 5.90 -14.91 10.71
CA ALA A 118 6.73 -15.67 9.78
C ALA A 118 7.95 -14.83 9.34
N PRO A 119 9.09 -15.45 8.98
CA PRO A 119 10.31 -14.71 8.61
C PRO A 119 10.10 -13.69 7.48
N TYR A 120 9.34 -14.07 6.43
CA TYR A 120 9.02 -13.17 5.32
C TYR A 120 8.21 -11.96 5.79
N ALA A 121 7.27 -12.16 6.72
CA ALA A 121 6.42 -11.10 7.24
C ALA A 121 7.19 -10.13 8.14
N ILE A 122 8.18 -10.65 8.89
CA ILE A 122 9.08 -9.81 9.69
C ILE A 122 9.96 -8.96 8.77
N LYS A 123 10.54 -9.56 7.72
CA LYS A 123 11.32 -8.84 6.69
C LYS A 123 10.48 -7.74 6.05
N ALA A 124 9.28 -8.08 5.55
CA ALA A 124 8.39 -7.09 4.93
C ALA A 124 8.02 -5.96 5.89
N ARG A 125 7.72 -6.29 7.15
CA ARG A 125 7.41 -5.29 8.17
C ARG A 125 8.58 -4.35 8.42
N ALA A 126 9.79 -4.89 8.58
CA ALA A 126 10.98 -4.09 8.79
C ALA A 126 11.23 -3.15 7.60
N LEU A 127 11.09 -3.63 6.37
CA LEU A 127 11.26 -2.83 5.16
C LEU A 127 10.19 -1.74 5.00
N ILE A 128 8.94 -2.01 5.37
CA ILE A 128 7.88 -0.99 5.41
C ILE A 128 8.23 0.11 6.41
N TYR A 129 8.63 -0.24 7.63
CA TYR A 129 9.05 0.77 8.61
C TYR A 129 10.33 1.50 8.19
N ALA A 130 11.29 0.82 7.57
CA ALA A 130 12.50 1.45 7.04
C ALA A 130 12.17 2.51 5.97
N HIS A 131 11.19 2.23 5.11
CA HIS A 131 10.66 3.21 4.16
C HIS A 131 10.04 4.41 4.88
N MET A 132 9.11 4.16 5.82
CA MET A 132 8.37 5.21 6.53
C MET A 132 9.24 6.06 7.47
N LEU A 133 10.40 5.54 7.89
CA LEU A 133 11.41 6.23 8.68
C LEU A 133 12.54 6.80 7.82
N ARG A 134 12.50 6.60 6.50
CA ARG A 134 13.53 7.05 5.53
C ARG A 134 14.94 6.57 5.90
N LEU A 135 15.04 5.31 6.35
CA LEU A 135 16.33 4.69 6.68
C LEU A 135 17.07 4.29 5.41
N ASP A 136 18.38 4.49 5.42
CA ASP A 136 19.27 4.05 4.35
C ASP A 136 19.45 2.54 4.39
N LEU A 137 19.33 1.91 3.22
CA LEU A 137 19.46 0.46 3.04
C LEU A 137 20.49 0.15 1.97
N PRO A 138 21.15 -1.02 2.03
CA PRO A 138 22.10 -1.42 1.00
C PRO A 138 21.46 -1.43 -0.41
N PRO A 139 22.08 -0.78 -1.42
CA PRO A 139 21.47 -0.50 -2.73
C PRO A 139 21.25 -1.74 -3.61
N LYS A 140 21.92 -2.86 -3.30
CA LYS A 140 21.89 -4.08 -4.12
C LYS A 140 21.07 -5.23 -3.50
N SER A 141 20.68 -5.12 -2.24
CA SER A 141 19.93 -6.15 -1.50
C SER A 141 18.58 -5.62 -1.00
N LEU A 142 18.51 -5.14 0.24
CA LEU A 142 17.27 -4.78 0.93
C LEU A 142 16.53 -3.59 0.29
N SER A 143 17.23 -2.69 -0.40
CA SER A 143 16.58 -1.57 -1.09
C SER A 143 15.71 -2.02 -2.28
N VAL A 144 16.15 -3.03 -3.03
CA VAL A 144 15.39 -3.63 -4.14
C VAL A 144 14.13 -4.29 -3.58
N ASP A 145 14.29 -5.06 -2.50
CA ASP A 145 13.19 -5.74 -1.84
C ASP A 145 12.21 -4.72 -1.23
N LYS A 146 12.70 -3.63 -0.64
CA LYS A 146 11.88 -2.50 -0.16
C LYS A 146 11.05 -1.91 -1.30
N GLN A 147 11.66 -1.60 -2.44
CA GLN A 147 10.95 -1.00 -3.58
C GLN A 147 9.81 -1.91 -4.06
N TYR A 148 10.06 -3.21 -4.17
CA TYR A 148 9.03 -4.18 -4.53
C TYR A 148 7.87 -4.17 -3.52
N ILE A 149 8.19 -4.30 -2.23
CA ILE A 149 7.18 -4.38 -1.16
C ILE A 149 6.33 -3.12 -1.12
N ILE A 150 6.97 -1.94 -1.16
CA ILE A 150 6.27 -0.64 -1.13
C ILE A 150 5.39 -0.46 -2.36
N ALA A 151 5.82 -0.91 -3.55
CA ALA A 151 4.99 -0.86 -4.76
C ALA A 151 3.71 -1.71 -4.65
N GLN A 152 3.75 -2.82 -3.91
CA GLN A 152 2.57 -3.69 -3.71
C GLN A 152 1.62 -3.19 -2.61
N CYS A 153 2.12 -2.40 -1.66
CA CYS A 153 1.34 -2.00 -0.50
C CYS A 153 0.05 -1.21 -0.80
N PRO A 154 -0.01 -0.23 -1.74
CA PRO A 154 -1.26 0.48 -2.04
C PRO A 154 -2.39 -0.47 -2.46
N ARG A 155 -2.06 -1.42 -3.33
CA ARG A 155 -2.99 -2.46 -3.81
C ARG A 155 -3.45 -3.39 -2.69
N LEU A 156 -2.54 -3.77 -1.80
CA LEU A 156 -2.88 -4.59 -0.63
C LEU A 156 -3.73 -3.81 0.40
N LEU A 157 -3.47 -2.51 0.59
CA LEU A 157 -4.26 -1.64 1.47
C LEU A 157 -5.68 -1.43 0.93
N GLU A 158 -5.83 -1.26 -0.38
CA GLU A 158 -7.13 -1.25 -1.05
C GLU A 158 -7.89 -2.55 -0.76
N GLU A 159 -7.22 -3.70 -0.85
CA GLU A 159 -7.86 -4.98 -0.55
C GLU A 159 -8.16 -5.18 0.95
N MET A 160 -7.36 -4.61 1.85
CA MET A 160 -7.68 -4.56 3.28
C MET A 160 -8.96 -3.74 3.52
N ILE A 161 -9.14 -2.62 2.81
CA ILE A 161 -10.37 -1.81 2.87
C ILE A 161 -11.55 -2.62 2.32
N ASN A 162 -11.42 -3.28 1.16
CA ASN A 162 -12.47 -4.14 0.61
C ASN A 162 -12.85 -5.26 1.59
N SER A 163 -11.86 -5.90 2.22
CA SER A 163 -12.08 -6.93 3.23
C SER A 163 -12.83 -6.39 4.46
N LEU A 164 -12.48 -5.17 4.92
CA LEU A 164 -13.19 -4.49 6.00
C LEU A 164 -14.63 -4.12 5.62
N LEU A 165 -14.88 -3.72 4.37
CA LEU A 165 -16.23 -3.44 3.87
C LEU A 165 -17.10 -4.70 3.87
N VAL A 166 -16.54 -5.86 3.48
CA VAL A 166 -17.24 -7.15 3.60
C VAL A 166 -17.57 -7.47 5.06
N VAL A 167 -16.60 -7.31 5.97
CA VAL A 167 -16.82 -7.53 7.41
C VAL A 167 -17.86 -6.55 7.97
N LEU A 168 -17.84 -5.30 7.53
CA LEU A 168 -18.81 -4.29 7.91
C LEU A 168 -20.23 -4.73 7.52
N SER A 169 -20.45 -5.13 6.27
CA SER A 169 -21.75 -5.62 5.80
C SER A 169 -22.26 -6.76 6.68
N MET A 170 -21.42 -7.75 6.99
CA MET A 170 -21.77 -8.86 7.90
C MET A 170 -22.13 -8.36 9.32
N THR A 171 -21.42 -7.38 9.86
CA THR A 171 -21.72 -6.82 11.19
C THR A 171 -23.00 -5.98 11.24
N THR A 172 -23.46 -5.43 10.10
CA THR A 172 -24.71 -4.65 10.05
C THR A 172 -25.96 -5.53 10.08
N GLU A 173 -25.86 -6.71 9.48
CA GLU A 173 -26.91 -7.73 9.40
C GLU A 173 -27.11 -8.44 10.75
N ASP A 174 -26.02 -8.76 11.45
CA ASP A 174 -26.08 -9.39 12.78
C ASP A 174 -26.36 -8.37 13.90
N ARG A 175 -27.58 -8.41 14.45
CA ARG A 175 -28.04 -7.54 15.55
C ARG A 175 -27.12 -7.59 16.78
N GLY A 176 -26.47 -8.74 17.05
CA GLY A 176 -25.52 -8.88 18.17
C GLY A 176 -24.17 -8.20 17.92
N SER A 177 -23.74 -8.13 16.66
CA SER A 177 -22.43 -7.62 16.25
C SER A 177 -22.41 -6.12 15.90
N ARG A 178 -23.56 -5.43 15.87
CA ARG A 178 -23.63 -3.97 15.62
C ARG A 178 -22.75 -3.14 16.56
N LYS A 179 -22.50 -3.62 17.79
CA LYS A 179 -21.58 -2.96 18.74
C LYS A 179 -20.14 -2.86 18.22
N LYS A 180 -19.74 -3.71 17.27
CA LYS A 180 -18.41 -3.70 16.63
C LYS A 180 -18.32 -2.74 15.45
N MET A 181 -19.43 -2.21 14.94
CA MET A 181 -19.45 -1.34 13.76
C MET A 181 -18.54 -0.10 13.90
N PRO A 182 -18.53 0.66 15.02
CA PRO A 182 -17.62 1.80 15.17
C PRO A 182 -16.14 1.40 15.14
N GLN A 183 -15.83 0.19 15.63
CA GLN A 183 -14.48 -0.35 15.65
C GLN A 183 -13.99 -0.68 14.24
N VAL A 184 -14.85 -1.31 13.42
CA VAL A 184 -14.56 -1.60 12.01
C VAL A 184 -14.37 -0.29 11.23
N MET A 185 -15.23 0.71 11.46
CA MET A 185 -15.10 2.04 10.86
C MET A 185 -13.79 2.72 11.20
N ALA A 186 -13.39 2.72 12.47
CA ALA A 186 -12.11 3.27 12.89
C ALA A 186 -10.92 2.54 12.24
N THR A 187 -11.05 1.24 11.98
CA THR A 187 -10.02 0.48 11.26
C THR A 187 -9.97 0.84 9.78
N ILE A 188 -11.12 1.06 9.13
CA ILE A 188 -11.21 1.57 7.74
C ILE A 188 -10.53 2.93 7.65
N GLU A 189 -10.86 3.85 8.55
CA GLU A 189 -10.23 5.18 8.64
C GLU A 189 -8.71 5.08 8.80
N ASN A 190 -8.23 4.17 9.66
CA ASN A 190 -6.80 3.92 9.79
C ASN A 190 -6.17 3.39 8.49
N CYS A 191 -6.81 2.45 7.77
CA CYS A 191 -6.29 2.00 6.47
C CYS A 191 -6.22 3.14 5.44
N MET A 192 -7.24 4.01 5.43
CA MET A 192 -7.30 5.18 4.55
C MET A 192 -6.18 6.19 4.87
N HIS A 193 -5.86 6.42 6.14
CA HIS A 193 -4.74 7.27 6.55
C HIS A 193 -3.37 6.64 6.29
N LEU A 194 -3.24 5.32 6.38
CA LEU A 194 -1.96 4.64 6.16
C LEU A 194 -1.48 4.74 4.71
N THR A 195 -2.40 4.76 3.75
CA THR A 195 -2.08 4.86 2.31
C THR A 195 -1.26 6.11 1.96
N PRO A 196 -1.74 7.35 2.22
CA PRO A 196 -0.96 8.55 1.93
C PRO A 196 0.31 8.63 2.79
N MET A 197 0.30 8.12 4.02
CA MET A 197 1.51 8.06 4.85
C MET A 197 2.59 7.18 4.23
N LEU A 198 2.22 6.05 3.65
CA LEU A 198 3.16 5.18 2.96
C LEU A 198 3.73 5.84 1.70
N VAL A 199 2.86 6.45 0.90
CA VAL A 199 3.25 7.18 -0.32
C VAL A 199 4.23 8.32 0.01
N GLN A 200 3.95 9.07 1.08
CA GLN A 200 4.79 10.19 1.53
C GLN A 200 5.96 9.78 2.44
N ALA A 201 6.15 8.48 2.67
CA ALA A 201 7.17 7.93 3.58
C ALA A 201 7.15 8.62 4.95
N LEU A 202 5.99 8.61 5.62
CA LEU A 202 5.73 9.18 6.94
C LEU A 202 5.38 8.09 7.94
N SER A 203 6.01 8.10 9.11
CA SER A 203 5.76 7.12 10.18
C SER A 203 4.58 7.51 11.08
N PRO A 204 3.71 6.57 11.50
CA PRO A 204 2.64 6.84 12.48
C PRO A 204 3.13 6.89 13.92
N ILE A 205 4.40 6.55 14.16
CA ILE A 205 4.95 6.37 15.52
C ILE A 205 5.72 7.61 15.98
N SER A 206 6.48 8.20 15.08
CA SER A 206 7.12 9.49 15.33
C SER A 206 6.06 10.58 15.28
N ALA A 207 6.25 11.69 16.01
CA ALA A 207 5.43 12.89 15.88
C ALA A 207 5.64 13.51 14.48
N SER A 208 5.17 12.80 13.46
CA SER A 208 5.37 13.09 12.05
C SER A 208 4.46 14.24 11.71
N THR A 209 5.03 15.44 11.77
CA THR A 209 4.36 16.62 11.28
C THR A 209 4.08 16.44 9.78
N PRO A 210 2.87 16.78 9.28
CA PRO A 210 2.55 16.79 7.86
C PRO A 210 3.56 17.58 7.02
N LEU A 211 4.33 18.49 7.64
CA LEU A 211 5.40 19.24 6.98
C LEU A 211 6.52 18.38 6.39
N LEU A 212 6.74 17.16 6.91
CA LEU A 212 7.74 16.24 6.36
C LEU A 212 7.41 15.73 4.96
N GLN A 213 6.17 15.94 4.49
CA GLN A 213 5.78 15.62 3.11
C GLN A 213 6.38 16.60 2.08
N LEU A 214 6.85 17.77 2.53
CA LEU A 214 7.49 18.75 1.65
C LEU A 214 8.92 18.32 1.32
N PRO A 215 9.39 18.60 0.09
CA PRO A 215 10.77 18.32 -0.28
C PRO A 215 11.73 19.14 0.58
N HIS A 216 12.95 18.63 0.78
CA HIS A 216 14.03 19.31 1.51
C HIS A 216 13.76 19.61 3.00
N ILE A 217 12.61 19.21 3.55
CA ILE A 217 12.28 19.35 4.97
C ILE A 217 12.70 18.11 5.76
N GLY A 218 13.76 18.25 6.55
CA GLY A 218 14.23 17.25 7.52
C GLY A 218 14.05 17.70 8.96
N THR A 219 14.67 16.97 9.89
CA THR A 219 14.57 17.24 11.34
C THR A 219 15.20 18.58 11.75
N THR A 220 16.21 19.06 11.01
CA THR A 220 16.84 20.38 11.23
C THR A 220 15.92 21.51 10.79
N GLN A 221 15.36 21.45 9.57
CA GLN A 221 14.45 22.46 9.05
C GLN A 221 13.17 22.54 9.87
N LEU A 222 12.64 21.40 10.35
CA LEU A 222 11.48 21.40 11.25
C LEU A 222 11.74 22.17 12.55
N ARG A 223 12.94 22.04 13.14
CA ARG A 223 13.29 22.80 14.35
C ARG A 223 13.35 24.30 14.08
N GLN A 224 13.88 24.69 12.92
CA GLN A 224 13.92 26.10 12.50
C GLN A 224 12.51 26.67 12.28
N ILE A 225 11.64 25.93 11.58
CA ILE A 225 10.24 26.32 11.37
C ILE A 225 9.53 26.47 12.72
N ALA A 226 9.72 25.52 13.64
CA ALA A 226 9.11 25.57 14.96
C ALA A 226 9.63 26.75 15.81
N TYR A 227 10.91 27.11 15.66
CA TYR A 227 11.50 28.29 16.31
C TYR A 227 10.94 29.60 15.74
N ALA A 228 10.84 29.70 14.41
CA ALA A 228 10.29 30.86 13.74
C ALA A 228 8.80 31.06 14.07
N GLN A 229 7.99 29.99 14.00
CA GLN A 229 6.58 30.01 14.39
C GLN A 229 6.10 28.65 14.93
N ARG A 230 5.90 28.60 16.25
CA ARG A 230 5.49 27.38 16.98
C ARG A 230 4.13 26.80 16.56
N ASN A 231 3.26 27.64 15.96
CA ASN A 231 1.90 27.25 15.58
C ASN A 231 1.79 26.67 14.15
N LEU A 232 2.89 26.67 13.37
CA LEU A 232 2.91 26.09 12.02
C LEU A 232 3.09 24.57 12.10
N LYS A 233 1.98 23.84 11.98
CA LYS A 233 1.93 22.38 12.07
C LYS A 233 1.46 21.72 10.78
N THR A 234 0.78 22.45 9.89
CA THR A 234 0.23 21.87 8.65
C THR A 234 0.78 22.57 7.42
N VAL A 235 0.82 21.83 6.32
CA VAL A 235 1.28 22.35 5.04
C VAL A 235 0.37 23.48 4.53
N ARG A 236 -0.94 23.39 4.79
CA ARG A 236 -1.91 24.44 4.50
C ARG A 236 -1.58 25.76 5.21
N GLN A 237 -1.12 25.71 6.46
CA GLN A 237 -0.75 26.93 7.19
C GLN A 237 0.46 27.62 6.54
N ILE A 238 1.46 26.86 6.11
CA ILE A 238 2.62 27.41 5.38
C ILE A 238 2.16 28.00 4.03
N ALA A 239 1.28 27.29 3.30
CA ALA A 239 0.79 27.74 2.01
C ALA A 239 0.05 29.10 2.08
N ARG A 240 -0.64 29.38 3.20
CA ARG A 240 -1.41 30.61 3.44
C ARG A 240 -0.58 31.79 3.93
N LEU A 241 0.70 31.60 4.25
CA LEU A 241 1.56 32.72 4.67
C LEU A 241 1.84 33.66 3.48
N PRO A 242 1.92 34.98 3.71
CA PRO A 242 2.50 35.91 2.75
C PRO A 242 3.94 35.52 2.40
N ASP A 243 4.38 35.80 1.18
CA ASP A 243 5.67 35.35 0.65
C ASP A 243 6.85 35.77 1.52
N ASP A 244 6.87 37.01 2.02
CA ASP A 244 7.93 37.51 2.89
C ASP A 244 8.05 36.67 4.17
N LYS A 245 6.92 36.39 4.83
CA LYS A 245 6.86 35.58 6.05
C LYS A 245 7.21 34.12 5.75
N ARG A 246 6.78 33.60 4.61
CA ARG A 246 7.08 32.24 4.16
C ARG A 246 8.57 32.06 3.94
N ARG A 247 9.26 33.02 3.30
CA ARG A 247 10.70 32.98 3.07
C ARG A 247 11.48 33.02 4.38
N VAL A 248 11.05 33.83 5.36
CA VAL A 248 11.67 33.87 6.70
C VAL A 248 11.55 32.53 7.42
N VAL A 249 10.36 31.93 7.43
CA VAL A 249 10.11 30.62 8.06
C VAL A 249 10.93 29.50 7.39
N LEU A 250 11.11 29.59 6.06
CA LEU A 250 11.89 28.64 5.26
C LEU A 250 13.31 29.15 4.95
N SER A 251 13.88 29.98 5.82
CA SER A 251 15.21 30.58 5.64
C SER A 251 16.36 29.56 5.59
N GLY A 252 16.16 28.37 6.18
CA GLY A 252 17.14 27.28 6.13
C GLY A 252 17.27 26.58 4.77
N LEU A 253 16.50 26.99 3.76
CA LEU A 253 16.52 26.44 2.40
C LEU A 253 17.23 27.38 1.43
N SER A 254 17.95 26.79 0.46
CA SER A 254 18.48 27.51 -0.69
C SER A 254 17.35 28.06 -1.58
N GLU A 255 17.65 29.01 -2.45
CA GLU A 255 16.65 29.56 -3.39
C GLU A 255 16.07 28.51 -4.34
N GLU A 256 16.84 27.49 -4.72
CA GLU A 256 16.36 26.36 -5.52
C GLU A 256 15.40 25.47 -4.70
N GLN A 257 15.82 25.07 -3.50
CA GLN A 257 15.00 24.24 -2.62
C GLN A 257 13.70 24.94 -2.21
N TYR A 258 13.75 26.24 -1.98
CA TYR A 258 12.57 27.04 -1.68
C TYR A 258 11.61 27.06 -2.87
N ARG A 259 12.11 27.25 -4.10
CA ARG A 259 11.29 27.19 -5.32
C ARG A 259 10.62 25.83 -5.50
N ASP A 260 11.34 24.73 -5.24
CA ASP A 260 10.76 23.37 -5.27
C ASP A 260 9.62 23.24 -4.26
N VAL A 261 9.82 23.70 -3.02
CA VAL A 261 8.80 23.65 -1.97
C VAL A 261 7.57 24.47 -2.39
N VAL A 262 7.75 25.68 -2.89
CA VAL A 262 6.63 26.54 -3.34
C VAL A 262 5.89 25.90 -4.51
N SER A 263 6.61 25.33 -5.47
CA SER A 263 6.01 24.60 -6.59
C SER A 263 5.16 23.43 -6.12
N VAL A 264 5.66 22.63 -5.16
CA VAL A 264 4.91 21.51 -4.58
C VAL A 264 3.70 22.01 -3.79
N LEU A 265 3.84 23.07 -3.00
CA LEU A 265 2.73 23.68 -2.25
C LEU A 265 1.60 24.13 -3.17
N ALA A 266 1.93 24.74 -4.31
CA ALA A 266 0.96 25.20 -5.30
C ALA A 266 0.26 24.03 -6.02
N ALA A 267 0.94 22.90 -6.20
CA ALA A 267 0.39 21.71 -6.85
C ALA A 267 -0.51 20.86 -5.92
N MET A 268 -0.51 21.09 -4.61
CA MET A 268 -1.32 20.29 -3.69
C MET A 268 -2.81 20.58 -3.84
N PRO A 269 -3.67 19.56 -3.99
CA PRO A 269 -5.10 19.77 -4.14
C PRO A 269 -5.74 20.27 -2.83
N LEU A 270 -6.58 21.29 -2.94
CA LEU A 270 -7.45 21.76 -1.87
C LEU A 270 -8.89 21.39 -2.21
N VAL A 271 -9.46 20.43 -1.47
CA VAL A 271 -10.85 20.02 -1.63
C VAL A 271 -11.69 20.67 -0.54
N GLU A 272 -12.74 21.39 -0.93
CA GLU A 272 -13.77 21.92 -0.05
C GLU A 272 -15.08 21.18 -0.33
N ILE A 273 -15.74 20.71 0.72
CA ILE A 273 -16.97 19.91 0.61
C ILE A 273 -18.10 20.73 1.21
N ALA A 274 -19.12 21.03 0.41
CA ALA A 274 -20.38 21.62 0.86
C ALA A 274 -21.45 20.52 0.89
N CYS A 275 -22.07 20.31 2.06
CA CYS A 275 -23.13 19.31 2.24
C CYS A 275 -24.45 20.01 2.55
N ARG A 276 -25.52 19.63 1.85
CA ARG A 276 -26.89 20.08 2.11
C ARG A 276 -27.74 18.86 2.43
N CYS A 277 -28.25 18.81 3.65
CA CYS A 277 -29.19 17.78 4.07
C CYS A 277 -30.60 18.36 4.08
N GLU A 278 -31.48 17.81 3.25
CA GLU A 278 -32.90 18.12 3.29
C GLU A 278 -33.64 16.95 3.95
N VAL A 279 -34.41 17.27 4.99
CA VAL A 279 -35.29 16.30 5.65
C VAL A 279 -36.68 16.52 5.07
N SER A 280 -37.12 15.61 4.19
CA SER A 280 -38.50 15.59 3.71
C SER A 280 -39.38 14.97 4.80
N TRP A 281 -40.25 15.78 5.41
CA TRP A 281 -41.34 15.27 6.24
C TRP A 281 -42.40 14.66 5.32
N ALA A 282 -42.68 13.36 5.49
CA ALA A 282 -43.82 12.68 4.88
C ALA A 282 -45.03 12.75 5.81
#